data_AF-A0A966XPW3-F1
#
_entry.id   AF-A0A966XPW3-F1
#
_cell.length_a   1.000
_cell.length_b   1.000
_cell.length_c   1.000
_cell.angle_alpha   90.00
_cell.angle_beta   90.00
_cell.angle_gamma   90.00
#
_symmetry.space_group_name_H-M   'P 1'
#
loop_
_entity.id
_entity.type
_entity.pdbx_description
1 polymer ?
#
loop_
_entity_poly.entity_id
_entity_poly.type
_entity_poly.pdbx_seq_one_letter_code
_entity_poly.pdbx_strand_id
1 'polypeptide(L)'
;MMASTTQLNTPGRALAELGAVHALTDVTGFGLLGHLLEMCRAAGLAASLDLAAIPLLPGVQALAQAGHVTGASQRNWAAYAEQVALDAPMTPVQRALLTDPKTSGGLLLYLVAKRRVNVTLLLGGLATRSRAFR
;
A
#
# COMPACT_ATOMS: atom_id res chain seq x y z
N MET A 1 16.78 3.57 2.81
CA MET A 1 16.27 2.95 1.55
C MET A 1 16.78 1.52 1.40
N MET A 2 18.10 1.28 1.38
CA MET A 2 18.68 -0.08 1.23
C MET A 2 18.16 -1.12 2.23
N ALA A 3 18.08 -0.77 3.52
CA ALA A 3 17.57 -1.70 4.54
C ALA A 3 16.16 -2.24 4.23
N SER A 4 15.29 -1.42 3.63
CA SER A 4 13.94 -1.85 3.26
C SER A 4 13.96 -2.84 2.09
N THR A 5 14.82 -2.64 1.10
CA THR A 5 14.86 -3.45 -0.13
C THR A 5 15.65 -4.75 0.04
N THR A 6 16.39 -4.90 1.13
CA THR A 6 17.14 -6.12 1.47
C THR A 6 16.50 -6.94 2.59
N GLN A 7 15.38 -6.48 3.15
CA GLN A 7 14.67 -7.20 4.20
C GLN A 7 13.74 -8.25 3.60
N LEU A 8 13.87 -9.49 4.06
CA LEU A 8 13.03 -10.58 3.61
C LEU A 8 11.63 -10.50 4.23
N ASN A 9 10.61 -10.79 3.41
CA ASN A 9 9.22 -10.95 3.85
C ASN A 9 8.99 -12.32 4.56
N THR A 10 9.93 -12.77 5.40
CA THR A 10 9.82 -14.03 6.16
C THR A 10 8.58 -14.15 7.03
N PRO A 11 7.99 -13.06 7.59
CA PRO A 11 6.74 -13.17 8.36
C PRO A 11 5.54 -13.63 7.52
N GLY A 12 5.60 -13.52 6.19
CA GLY A 12 4.44 -13.78 5.31
C GLY A 12 3.80 -15.14 5.50
N ARG A 13 4.62 -16.19 5.69
CA ARG A 13 4.11 -17.55 5.95
C ARG A 13 3.34 -17.63 7.26
N ALA A 14 3.95 -17.16 8.35
CA ALA A 14 3.32 -17.20 9.67
C ALA A 14 2.03 -16.35 9.70
N LEU A 15 2.01 -15.22 8.98
CA LEU A 15 0.83 -14.38 8.85
C LEU A 15 -0.28 -15.09 8.05
N ALA A 16 0.05 -15.78 6.96
CA ALA A 16 -0.93 -16.53 6.16
C ALA A 16 -1.58 -17.69 6.95
N GLU A 17 -0.90 -18.24 7.95
CA GLU A 17 -1.43 -19.28 8.84
C GLU A 17 -2.39 -18.73 9.92
N LEU A 18 -2.47 -17.39 10.09
CA LEU A 18 -3.44 -16.78 10.99
C LEU A 18 -4.83 -16.79 10.36
N GLY A 19 -5.79 -17.47 10.99
CA GLY A 19 -7.18 -17.54 10.48
C GLY A 19 -7.92 -16.19 10.37
N ALA A 20 -7.33 -15.09 10.86
CA ALA A 20 -7.86 -13.73 10.65
C ALA A 20 -7.40 -13.08 9.33
N VAL A 21 -6.32 -13.56 8.72
CA VAL A 21 -5.79 -13.11 7.42
C VAL A 21 -6.56 -13.83 6.31
N HIS A 22 -7.25 -13.08 5.45
CA HIS A 22 -7.98 -13.67 4.34
C HIS A 22 -7.31 -13.40 2.99
N ALA A 23 -6.44 -12.39 2.90
CA ALA A 23 -5.58 -12.19 1.75
C ALA A 23 -4.24 -11.56 2.18
N LEU A 24 -3.19 -11.91 1.44
CA LEU A 24 -1.83 -11.43 1.66
C LEU A 24 -1.14 -11.34 0.30
N THR A 25 -0.54 -10.20 0.00
CA THR A 25 0.28 -9.99 -1.21
C THR A 25 1.49 -9.14 -0.85
N ASP A 26 2.55 -9.18 -1.65
CA ASP A 26 3.64 -8.21 -1.58
C ASP A 26 3.31 -6.96 -2.40
N VAL A 27 3.86 -5.80 -2.01
CA VAL A 27 3.71 -4.54 -2.76
C VAL A 27 4.95 -4.28 -3.58
N THR A 28 4.80 -4.33 -4.90
CA THR A 28 5.92 -4.23 -5.85
C THR A 28 5.68 -3.21 -6.97
N GLY A 29 5.84 -3.61 -8.24
CA GLY A 29 5.92 -2.70 -9.40
C GLY A 29 4.66 -1.89 -9.68
N PHE A 30 3.49 -2.31 -9.21
CA PHE A 30 2.24 -1.57 -9.39
C PHE A 30 1.99 -0.49 -8.34
N GLY A 31 2.89 -0.39 -7.35
CA GLY A 31 2.72 0.49 -6.19
C GLY A 31 1.65 -0.02 -5.23
N LEU A 32 1.46 0.70 -4.13
CA LEU A 32 0.50 0.33 -3.09
C LEU A 32 -0.93 0.30 -3.64
N LEU A 33 -1.29 1.33 -4.40
CA LEU A 33 -2.65 1.48 -4.91
C LEU A 33 -3.01 0.37 -5.90
N GLY A 34 -2.09 0.01 -6.81
CA GLY A 34 -2.31 -1.07 -7.76
C GLY A 34 -2.53 -2.42 -7.09
N HIS A 35 -1.65 -2.79 -6.14
CA HIS A 35 -1.76 -4.06 -5.41
C HIS A 35 -3.01 -4.15 -4.53
N LEU A 36 -3.38 -3.07 -3.85
CA LEU A 36 -4.63 -3.01 -3.09
C LEU A 36 -5.84 -3.21 -4.01
N LEU A 37 -5.81 -2.58 -5.19
CA LEU A 37 -6.92 -2.62 -6.12
C LEU A 37 -7.09 -4.01 -6.76
N GLU A 38 -6.00 -4.72 -7.07
CA GLU A 38 -6.08 -6.13 -7.49
C GLU A 38 -6.70 -7.03 -6.41
N MET A 39 -6.28 -6.84 -5.15
CA MET A 39 -6.84 -7.58 -4.02
C MET A 39 -8.35 -7.30 -3.85
N CYS A 40 -8.76 -6.04 -3.95
CA CYS A 40 -10.17 -5.63 -3.89
C CYS A 40 -11.00 -6.24 -5.02
N ARG A 41 -10.50 -6.20 -6.26
CA ARG A 41 -11.17 -6.81 -7.42
C ARG A 41 -11.37 -8.31 -7.25
N ALA A 42 -10.33 -9.03 -6.83
CA ALA A 42 -10.39 -10.48 -6.61
C ALA A 42 -11.41 -10.86 -5.53
N ALA A 43 -11.59 -10.00 -4.52
CA ALA A 43 -12.56 -10.20 -3.45
C ALA A 43 -13.97 -9.65 -3.76
N GLY A 44 -14.14 -8.88 -4.84
CA GLY A 44 -15.40 -8.15 -5.10
C GLY A 44 -15.71 -7.09 -4.04
N LEU A 45 -14.68 -6.49 -3.43
CA LEU A 45 -14.79 -5.51 -2.34
C LEU A 45 -14.16 -4.18 -2.73
N ALA A 46 -14.37 -3.17 -1.89
CA ALA A 46 -13.67 -1.89 -1.92
C ALA A 46 -12.84 -1.68 -0.63
N ALA A 47 -11.85 -0.80 -0.70
CA ALA A 47 -11.04 -0.41 0.44
C ALA A 47 -10.93 1.11 0.54
N SER A 48 -10.92 1.61 1.77
CA SER A 48 -10.66 3.02 2.07
C SER A 48 -9.26 3.15 2.68
N LEU A 49 -8.48 4.12 2.18
CA LEU A 49 -7.14 4.40 2.66
C LEU A 49 -7.10 5.76 3.36
N ASP A 50 -6.65 5.77 4.61
CA ASP A 50 -6.21 6.99 5.27
C ASP A 50 -4.76 7.31 4.83
N LEU A 51 -4.61 8.31 3.97
CA LEU A 51 -3.31 8.69 3.42
C LEU A 51 -2.32 9.12 4.51
N ALA A 52 -2.80 9.67 5.64
CA ALA A 52 -1.94 10.10 6.74
C ALA A 52 -1.40 8.91 7.56
N ALA A 53 -2.07 7.76 7.49
CA ALA A 53 -1.65 6.52 8.18
C ALA A 53 -0.65 5.68 7.37
N ILE A 54 -0.39 6.04 6.11
CA ILE A 54 0.50 5.28 5.24
C ILE A 54 1.96 5.57 5.63
N PRO A 55 2.73 4.55 6.05
CA PRO A 55 4.13 4.75 6.39
C PRO A 55 4.93 5.10 5.13
N LEU A 56 5.71 6.17 5.22
CA LEU A 56 6.60 6.64 4.16
C LEU A 56 8.05 6.47 4.58
N LEU A 57 8.93 6.18 3.62
CA LEU A 57 10.37 6.20 3.87
C LEU A 57 10.82 7.64 4.22
N PRO A 58 11.75 7.81 5.16
CA PRO A 58 12.29 9.14 5.49
C PRO A 58 12.78 9.87 4.24
N GLY A 59 12.35 11.12 4.07
CA GLY A 59 12.76 12.00 2.96
C GLY A 59 12.04 11.76 1.62
N VAL A 60 11.25 10.69 1.46
CA VAL A 60 10.63 10.36 0.16
C VAL A 60 9.65 11.45 -0.32
N GLN A 61 8.95 12.10 0.61
CA GLN A 61 8.02 13.18 0.28
C GLN A 61 8.76 14.40 -0.27
N ALA A 62 9.89 14.77 0.33
CA ALA A 62 10.72 15.89 -0.14
C ALA A 62 11.31 15.60 -1.53
N LEU A 63 11.75 14.36 -1.77
CA LEU A 63 12.22 13.93 -3.10
C LEU A 63 11.13 14.04 -4.16
N ALA A 64 9.92 13.55 -3.85
CA ALA A 64 8.79 13.64 -4.76
C ALA A 64 8.36 15.10 -5.01
N GLN A 65 8.39 15.96 -3.98
CA GLN A 65 8.15 17.40 -4.11
C GLN A 65 9.19 18.09 -5.01
N ALA A 66 10.44 17.66 -4.97
CA ALA A 66 11.50 18.12 -5.86
C ALA A 66 11.41 17.53 -7.28
N GLY A 67 10.39 16.73 -7.58
CA GLY A 67 10.15 16.14 -8.91
C GLY A 67 10.87 14.81 -9.14
N HIS A 68 11.52 14.22 -8.13
CA HIS A 68 12.13 12.89 -8.23
C HIS A 68 11.05 11.81 -8.12
N VAL A 69 10.36 11.57 -9.24
CA VAL A 69 9.30 10.57 -9.38
C VAL A 69 9.68 9.60 -10.50
N THR A 70 9.39 8.32 -10.31
CA THR A 70 9.63 7.30 -11.34
C THR A 70 8.66 7.46 -12.51
N GLY A 71 9.12 7.23 -13.74
CA GLY A 71 8.24 7.27 -14.92
C GLY A 71 7.12 6.21 -14.89
N ALA A 72 7.33 5.12 -14.14
CA ALA A 72 6.31 4.09 -13.94
C ALA A 72 5.15 4.55 -13.06
N SER A 73 5.37 5.47 -12.12
CA SER A 73 4.32 6.01 -11.25
C SER A 73 3.16 6.62 -12.06
N GLN A 74 3.48 7.33 -13.15
CA GLN A 74 2.46 7.91 -14.04
C GLN A 74 1.70 6.83 -14.83
N ARG A 75 2.42 5.81 -15.36
CA ARG A 75 1.78 4.68 -16.05
C ARG A 75 0.86 3.90 -15.14
N ASN A 76 1.30 3.67 -13.90
CA ASN A 76 0.52 3.02 -12.86
C ASN A 76 -0.76 3.82 -12.58
N TRP A 77 -0.66 5.14 -12.36
CA TRP A 77 -1.86 5.99 -12.19
C TRP A 77 -2.81 5.90 -13.39
N ALA A 78 -2.30 6.04 -14.61
CA ALA A 78 -3.11 5.97 -15.83
C ALA A 78 -3.84 4.62 -15.96
N ALA A 79 -3.26 3.52 -15.48
CA ALA A 79 -3.84 2.19 -15.58
C ALA A 79 -5.07 1.95 -14.67
N TYR A 80 -5.20 2.69 -13.57
CA TYR A 80 -6.25 2.42 -12.57
C TYR A 80 -6.93 3.65 -11.96
N ALA A 81 -6.61 4.87 -12.42
CA ALA A 81 -7.21 6.11 -11.91
C ALA A 81 -8.75 6.11 -11.92
N GLU A 82 -9.37 5.53 -12.94
CA GLU A 82 -10.83 5.47 -13.09
C GLU A 82 -11.54 4.66 -12.01
N GLN A 83 -10.79 3.84 -11.26
CA GLN A 83 -11.32 2.98 -10.21
C GLN A 83 -11.01 3.51 -8.81
N VAL A 84 -10.48 4.73 -8.71
CA VAL A 84 -10.14 5.37 -7.45
C VAL A 84 -11.12 6.50 -7.18
N ALA A 85 -11.94 6.34 -6.14
CA ALA A 85 -12.75 7.42 -5.60
C ALA A 85 -11.92 8.25 -4.61
N LEU A 86 -12.06 9.57 -4.66
CA LEU A 86 -11.36 10.52 -3.80
C LEU A 86 -12.36 11.32 -2.99
N ASP A 87 -12.32 11.16 -1.66
CA ASP A 87 -13.12 11.98 -0.75
C ASP A 87 -12.62 13.43 -0.67
N ALA A 88 -11.35 13.65 -1.03
CA ALA A 88 -10.71 14.96 -1.13
C ALA A 88 -9.68 14.97 -2.27
N PRO A 89 -9.38 16.16 -2.85
CA PRO A 89 -8.38 16.27 -3.91
C PRO A 89 -7.00 15.72 -3.49
N MET A 90 -6.48 14.78 -4.26
CA MET A 90 -5.16 14.20 -4.02
C MET A 90 -4.06 15.02 -4.71
N THR A 91 -3.06 15.44 -3.94
CA THR A 91 -1.91 16.17 -4.49
C THR A 91 -1.11 15.32 -5.48
N PRO A 92 -0.39 15.93 -6.44
CA PRO A 92 0.48 15.19 -7.35
C PRO A 92 1.51 14.32 -6.63
N VAL A 93 2.04 14.80 -5.50
CA VAL A 93 3.02 14.09 -4.67
C VAL A 93 2.40 12.87 -4.00
N GLN A 94 1.22 13.00 -3.37
CA GLN A 94 0.53 11.85 -2.76
C GLN A 94 0.23 10.78 -3.81
N ARG A 95 -0.30 11.19 -4.97
CA ARG A 95 -0.55 10.30 -6.10
C ARG A 95 0.71 9.59 -6.53
N ALA A 96 1.80 10.33 -6.73
CA ALA A 96 3.08 9.77 -7.12
C ALA A 96 3.57 8.71 -6.13
N LEU A 97 3.51 8.98 -4.82
CA LEU A 97 3.95 8.06 -3.77
C LEU A 97 3.11 6.79 -3.67
N LEU A 98 1.79 6.88 -3.91
CA LEU A 98 0.88 5.74 -3.88
C LEU A 98 1.05 4.81 -5.09
N THR A 99 1.40 5.38 -6.24
CA THR A 99 1.57 4.63 -7.50
C THR A 99 3.02 4.33 -7.83
N ASP A 100 3.97 4.77 -6.99
CA ASP A 100 5.40 4.52 -7.18
C ASP A 100 5.70 3.01 -7.12
N PRO A 101 6.31 2.40 -8.16
CA PRO A 101 6.76 1.02 -8.14
C PRO A 101 7.74 0.80 -6.98
N LYS A 102 7.55 -0.29 -6.26
CA LYS A 102 8.46 -0.71 -5.19
C LYS A 102 9.25 -1.93 -5.63
N THR A 103 10.57 -1.87 -5.46
CA THR A 103 11.45 -3.04 -5.59
C THR A 103 11.54 -3.69 -4.22
N SER A 104 11.20 -4.98 -4.13
CA SER A 104 11.20 -5.74 -2.86
C SER A 104 10.47 -5.01 -1.73
N GLY A 105 9.23 -4.58 -2.00
CA GLY A 105 8.41 -3.92 -0.99
C GLY A 105 7.87 -4.88 0.07
N GLY A 106 7.14 -4.31 1.03
CA GLY A 106 6.59 -5.06 2.16
C GLY A 106 5.34 -5.88 1.83
N LEU A 107 4.75 -6.47 2.86
CA LEU A 107 3.52 -7.25 2.75
C LEU A 107 2.28 -6.40 3.01
N LEU A 108 1.27 -6.56 2.17
CA LEU A 108 -0.06 -6.02 2.32
C LEU A 108 -1.02 -7.13 2.75
N LEU A 109 -1.71 -6.91 3.86
CA LEU A 109 -2.62 -7.90 4.44
C LEU A 109 -4.05 -7.37 4.50
N TYR A 110 -4.99 -8.26 4.23
CA TYR A 110 -6.40 -8.09 4.49
C TYR A 110 -6.81 -8.95 5.69
N LEU A 111 -7.33 -8.28 6.72
CA LEU A 111 -7.76 -8.88 7.98
C LEU A 111 -9.25 -8.62 8.21
N VAL A 112 -10.00 -9.63 8.65
CA VAL A 112 -11.36 -9.45 9.15
C VAL A 112 -11.35 -9.41 10.67
N ALA A 113 -11.64 -8.23 11.23
CA ALA A 113 -11.91 -8.08 12.65
C ALA A 113 -13.43 -7.90 12.83
N LYS A 114 -14.13 -8.97 13.23
CA LYS A 114 -15.55 -9.01 13.66
C LYS A 114 -16.48 -7.92 13.08
N ARG A 115 -16.56 -7.81 11.74
CA ARG A 115 -17.36 -6.88 10.89
C ARG A 115 -16.60 -5.74 10.19
N ARG A 116 -15.27 -5.68 10.23
CA ARG A 116 -14.49 -4.63 9.53
C ARG A 116 -13.29 -5.18 8.80
N VAL A 117 -13.05 -4.60 7.62
CA VAL A 117 -11.86 -4.82 6.79
C VAL A 117 -10.78 -3.83 7.24
N ASN A 118 -9.62 -4.34 7.65
CA ASN A 118 -8.43 -3.51 7.84
C ASN A 118 -7.36 -3.94 6.84
N VAL A 119 -6.82 -2.96 6.13
CA VAL A 119 -5.67 -3.13 5.25
C VAL A 119 -4.44 -2.65 6.01
N THR A 120 -3.50 -3.55 6.27
CA THR A 120 -2.23 -3.21 6.96
C THR A 120 -1.07 -3.47 6.02
N LEU A 121 -0.24 -2.45 5.80
CA LEU A 121 1.01 -2.56 5.10
C LEU A 121 2.14 -2.72 6.12
N LEU A 122 2.78 -3.87 6.14
CA LEU A 122 3.98 -4.11 6.94
C LEU A 122 5.20 -3.69 6.13
N LEU A 123 5.73 -2.49 6.44
CA LEU A 123 7.03 -2.04 5.94
C LEU A 123 8.10 -2.35 6.99
N GLY A 124 9.00 -3.28 6.69
CA GLY A 124 10.28 -3.43 7.38
C GLY A 124 10.24 -3.46 8.92
N GLY A 125 9.41 -4.32 9.52
CA GLY A 125 9.37 -4.52 10.98
C GLY A 125 8.62 -3.45 11.79
N LEU A 126 8.13 -2.38 11.16
CA LEU A 126 7.22 -1.43 11.79
C LEU A 126 5.79 -1.78 11.37
N ALA A 127 5.06 -2.44 12.27
CA ALA A 127 3.62 -2.58 12.15
C ALA A 127 2.97 -1.21 12.39
N THR A 128 2.43 -0.59 11.34
CA THR A 128 1.53 0.55 11.54
C THR A 128 0.19 0.02 12.05
N ARG A 129 -0.26 0.58 13.18
CA ARG A 129 -1.63 0.38 13.66
C ARG A 129 -2.55 1.20 12.79
N SER A 130 -3.43 0.58 12.00
CA SER A 130 -4.59 1.30 11.47
C SER A 130 -5.48 1.69 12.66
N ARG A 131 -5.90 2.96 12.73
CA ARG A 131 -6.94 3.38 13.67
C ARG A 131 -8.29 2.97 13.09
N ALA A 132 -9.10 2.36 13.95
CA ALA A 132 -10.49 2.05 13.66
C ALA A 132 -11.28 3.35 13.44
N PHE A 133 -11.74 3.59 12.22
CA PHE A 133 -12.75 4.60 11.96
C PHE A 133 -14.15 3.96 12.06
N ARG A 134 -15.11 4.76 12.54
CA ARG A 134 -16.45 4.32 12.93
C ARG A 134 -17.29 3.94 11.73
#